data_AF-A0A6N7F6N7-F1
#
_entry.id   AF-A0A6N7F6N7-F1
#
_cell.length_a   1.000
_cell.length_b   1.000
_cell.length_c   1.000
_cell.angle_alpha   90.00
_cell.angle_beta   90.00
_cell.angle_gamma   90.00
#
_symmetry.space_group_name_H-M   'P 1'
#
loop_
_entity.id
_entity.type
_entity.pdbx_description
1 polymer ?
#
loop_
_entity_poly.entity_id
_entity_poly.type
_entity_poly.pdbx_seq_one_letter_code
_entity_poly.pdbx_strand_id
1 'polypeptide(L)'
;MPKALTEQQIESYRRDGFLLPIRVMSEDAAATFSEKLLAARADGQLRVKGGQTKINLLLPWVHEFATDDRLLDVVEDLLGPDLMIYHSTLWAKQPRAGEYVSWHQDNTYFGHDPCEVLSVWLALTPATVETGCMQYLPGTGWASSGCAIPTSMTATCWPAARRWITTCPAWSRCRWSCVPARSRSTTPS
;
A
#
# COMPACT_ATOMS: atom_id res chain seq x y z
N MET A 1 -24.60 8.04 4.50
CA MET A 1 -24.37 7.24 3.28
C MET A 1 -22.92 7.42 2.89
N PRO A 2 -22.28 6.39 2.35
CA PRO A 2 -20.93 6.51 1.81
C PRO A 2 -20.85 7.61 0.74
N LYS A 3 -19.72 8.32 0.70
CA LYS A 3 -19.43 9.39 -0.25
C LYS A 3 -18.88 8.84 -1.57
N ALA A 4 -17.96 7.88 -1.49
CA ALA A 4 -17.22 7.34 -2.63
C ALA A 4 -17.28 5.80 -2.75
N LEU A 5 -17.29 5.08 -1.62
CA LEU A 5 -17.29 3.62 -1.60
C LEU A 5 -18.71 3.04 -1.62
N THR A 6 -18.87 1.84 -2.17
CA THR A 6 -20.09 1.06 -1.97
C THR A 6 -20.07 0.36 -0.60
N GLU A 7 -21.24 0.04 -0.06
CA GLU A 7 -21.34 -0.76 1.18
C GLU A 7 -20.56 -2.09 1.07
N GLN A 8 -20.60 -2.73 -0.10
CA GLN A 8 -19.86 -3.98 -0.36
C GLN A 8 -18.33 -3.79 -0.30
N GLN A 9 -17.82 -2.62 -0.73
CA GLN A 9 -16.40 -2.29 -0.62
C GLN A 9 -16.01 -2.04 0.83
N ILE A 10 -16.85 -1.34 1.60
CA ILE A 10 -16.64 -1.11 3.03
C ILE A 10 -16.64 -2.43 3.80
N GLU A 11 -17.59 -3.31 3.53
CA GLU A 11 -17.65 -4.65 4.13
C GLU A 11 -16.43 -5.50 3.78
N SER A 12 -15.96 -5.43 2.53
CA SER A 12 -14.77 -6.16 2.11
C SER A 12 -13.51 -5.61 2.78
N TYR A 13 -13.38 -4.30 2.94
CA TYR A 13 -12.29 -3.69 3.71
C TYR A 13 -12.31 -4.16 5.17
N ARG A 14 -13.49 -4.15 5.81
CA ARG A 14 -13.66 -4.62 7.20
C ARG A 14 -13.37 -6.11 7.36
N ARG A 15 -13.62 -6.95 6.35
CA ARG A 15 -13.34 -8.39 6.40
C ARG A 15 -11.88 -8.70 6.10
N ASP A 16 -11.35 -8.14 5.02
CA ASP A 16 -10.08 -8.55 4.44
C ASP A 16 -8.90 -7.69 4.92
N GLY A 17 -9.18 -6.48 5.42
CA GLY A 17 -8.21 -5.52 5.96
C GLY A 17 -7.64 -4.55 4.93
N PHE A 18 -7.96 -4.71 3.64
CA PHE A 18 -7.46 -3.88 2.55
C PHE A 18 -8.51 -3.71 1.45
N LEU A 19 -8.31 -2.74 0.56
CA LEU A 19 -9.18 -2.49 -0.60
C LEU A 19 -8.34 -2.16 -1.85
N LEU A 20 -8.63 -2.85 -2.96
CA LEU A 20 -8.06 -2.58 -4.29
C LEU A 20 -8.94 -3.17 -5.41
N PRO A 21 -8.87 -2.62 -6.65
CA PRO A 21 -8.29 -1.33 -6.98
C PRO A 21 -9.28 -0.19 -6.68
N ILE A 22 -8.78 0.95 -6.17
CA ILE A 22 -9.54 2.20 -6.08
C ILE A 22 -8.87 3.24 -6.97
N ARG A 23 -9.64 3.79 -7.91
CA ARG A 23 -9.16 4.79 -8.86
C ARG A 23 -9.51 6.18 -8.36
N VAL A 24 -8.50 6.90 -7.86
CA VAL A 24 -8.61 8.29 -7.38
C VAL A 24 -8.14 9.32 -8.42
N MET A 25 -7.39 8.89 -9.44
CA MET A 25 -6.88 9.76 -10.52
C MET A 25 -6.75 9.04 -11.86
N SER A 26 -6.59 9.80 -12.94
CA SER A 26 -6.27 9.28 -14.27
C SER A 26 -4.80 8.87 -14.39
N GLU A 27 -4.48 8.11 -15.44
CA GLU A 27 -3.10 7.71 -15.76
C GLU A 27 -2.22 8.92 -16.09
N ASP A 28 -2.76 9.91 -16.82
CA ASP A 28 -2.04 11.15 -17.16
C ASP A 28 -1.73 11.99 -15.91
N ALA A 29 -2.65 12.03 -14.95
CA ALA A 29 -2.43 12.70 -13.67
C ALA A 29 -1.33 11.97 -12.87
N ALA A 30 -1.38 10.64 -12.81
CA ALA A 30 -0.34 9.84 -12.16
C ALA A 30 1.04 10.04 -12.82
N ALA A 31 1.09 10.09 -14.15
CA ALA A 31 2.31 10.37 -14.91
C ALA A 31 2.88 11.76 -14.58
N THR A 32 2.02 12.78 -14.48
CA THR A 32 2.44 14.14 -14.08
C THR A 32 3.09 14.15 -12.69
N PHE A 33 2.54 13.41 -11.72
CA PHE A 33 3.13 13.29 -10.39
C PHE A 33 4.44 12.48 -10.41
N SER A 34 4.53 11.46 -11.25
CA SER A 34 5.77 10.71 -11.48
C SER A 34 6.89 11.60 -12.03
N GLU A 35 6.58 12.50 -12.96
CA GLU A 35 7.54 13.49 -13.49
C GLU A 35 7.99 14.48 -12.41
N LYS A 36 7.06 15.02 -11.61
CA LYS A 36 7.38 15.89 -10.46
C LYS A 36 8.31 15.19 -9.46
N LEU A 37 8.08 13.90 -9.22
CA LEU A 37 8.95 13.07 -8.39
C LEU A 37 10.37 12.95 -8.96
N LEU A 38 10.48 12.65 -10.26
CA LEU A 38 11.79 12.54 -10.92
C LEU A 38 12.54 13.88 -10.90
N ALA A 39 11.85 15.00 -11.11
CA ALA A 39 12.42 16.34 -11.01
C ALA A 39 12.91 16.64 -9.58
N ALA A 40 12.08 16.43 -8.55
CA ALA A 40 12.47 16.64 -7.16
C ALA A 40 13.69 15.79 -6.75
N ARG A 41 13.83 14.59 -7.33
CA ARG A 41 15.03 13.76 -7.14
C ARG A 41 16.25 14.33 -7.86
N ALA A 42 16.11 14.79 -9.10
CA ALA A 42 17.20 15.41 -9.86
C ALA A 42 17.73 16.67 -9.17
N ASP A 43 16.83 17.45 -8.57
CA ASP A 43 17.14 18.68 -7.82
C ASP A 43 17.71 18.40 -6.41
N GLY A 44 17.89 17.13 -6.03
CA GLY A 44 18.46 16.73 -4.74
C GLY A 44 17.53 16.92 -3.54
N GLN A 45 16.25 17.24 -3.76
CA GLN A 45 15.26 17.39 -2.67
C GLN A 45 14.94 16.05 -2.01
N LEU A 46 15.11 14.94 -2.73
CA LEU A 46 14.83 13.59 -2.25
C LEU A 46 16.10 12.79 -1.99
N ARG A 47 16.28 12.36 -0.73
CA ARG A 47 17.34 11.38 -0.42
C ARG A 47 16.99 10.01 -0.98
N VAL A 48 17.98 9.40 -1.63
CA VAL A 48 17.89 8.10 -2.30
C VAL A 48 17.87 6.92 -1.32
N LYS A 49 18.31 7.10 -0.07
CA LYS A 49 18.39 6.04 0.95
C LYS A 49 17.60 6.38 2.21
N GLY A 50 16.88 5.39 2.74
CA GLY A 50 16.33 5.40 4.09
C GLY A 50 14.84 5.77 4.23
N GLY A 51 14.12 6.02 3.12
CA GLY A 51 12.73 6.46 3.16
C GLY A 51 12.62 7.92 3.64
N GLN A 52 11.96 8.76 2.86
CA GLN A 52 11.70 10.14 3.26
C GLN A 52 10.37 10.21 3.99
N THR A 53 10.41 10.42 5.30
CA THR A 53 9.21 10.55 6.12
C THR A 53 8.69 11.98 6.09
N LYS A 54 7.37 12.15 6.21
CA LYS A 54 6.67 13.45 6.17
C LYS A 54 6.98 14.27 4.90
N ILE A 55 7.14 13.58 3.77
CA ILE A 55 7.40 14.20 2.46
C ILE A 55 6.32 15.21 2.03
N ASN A 56 5.09 15.08 2.54
CA ASN A 56 4.03 16.06 2.36
C ASN A 56 4.39 17.46 2.89
N LEU A 57 5.25 17.56 3.91
CA LEU A 57 5.72 18.85 4.43
C LEU A 57 6.85 19.47 3.60
N LEU A 58 7.54 18.66 2.79
CA LEU A 58 8.65 19.09 1.94
C LEU A 58 8.17 19.48 0.54
N LEU A 59 7.22 18.71 -0.01
CA LEU A 59 6.76 18.84 -1.39
C LEU A 59 5.28 19.23 -1.42
N PRO A 60 4.94 20.49 -1.81
CA PRO A 60 3.56 20.97 -1.83
C PRO A 60 2.63 20.10 -2.66
N TRP A 61 3.10 19.58 -3.79
CA TRP A 61 2.31 18.71 -4.65
C TRP A 61 1.97 17.35 -4.02
N VAL A 62 2.76 16.88 -3.05
CA VAL A 62 2.43 15.67 -2.28
C VAL A 62 1.33 15.99 -1.27
N HIS A 63 1.38 17.16 -0.64
CA HIS A 63 0.32 17.61 0.25
C HIS A 63 -1.00 17.81 -0.50
N GLU A 64 -0.98 18.52 -1.64
CA GLU A 64 -2.14 18.72 -2.51
C GLU A 64 -2.84 17.40 -2.84
N PHE A 65 -2.07 16.36 -3.15
CA PHE A 65 -2.61 15.04 -3.41
C PHE A 65 -3.15 14.35 -2.13
N ALA A 66 -2.40 14.41 -1.03
CA ALA A 66 -2.80 13.79 0.24
C ALA A 66 -4.08 14.42 0.82
N THR A 67 -4.43 15.62 0.37
CA THR A 67 -5.66 16.34 0.72
C THR A 67 -6.66 16.43 -0.45
N ASP A 68 -6.51 15.62 -1.50
CA ASP A 68 -7.47 15.59 -2.62
C ASP A 68 -8.81 15.02 -2.16
N ASP A 69 -9.91 15.74 -2.41
CA ASP A 69 -11.25 15.34 -1.95
C ASP A 69 -11.64 13.93 -2.42
N ARG A 70 -11.21 13.49 -3.61
CA ARG A 70 -11.53 12.14 -4.12
C ARG A 70 -10.84 11.06 -3.31
N LEU A 71 -9.67 11.37 -2.75
CA LEU A 71 -8.97 10.48 -1.83
C LEU A 71 -9.60 10.55 -0.44
N LEU A 72 -9.84 11.76 0.06
CA LEU A 72 -10.41 11.97 1.39
C LEU A 72 -11.79 11.33 1.50
N ASP A 73 -12.69 11.49 0.52
CA ASP A 73 -14.01 10.85 0.51
C ASP A 73 -13.93 9.32 0.68
N VAL A 74 -12.93 8.68 0.08
CA VAL A 74 -12.69 7.24 0.23
C VAL A 74 -12.20 6.88 1.65
N VAL A 75 -11.32 7.69 2.23
CA VAL A 75 -10.78 7.45 3.58
C VAL A 75 -11.84 7.73 4.64
N GLU A 76 -12.64 8.78 4.46
CA GLU A 76 -13.72 9.17 5.36
C GLU A 76 -14.83 8.12 5.43
N ASP A 77 -15.11 7.43 4.31
CA ASP A 77 -16.07 6.31 4.30
C ASP A 77 -15.64 5.14 5.21
N LEU A 78 -14.34 5.06 5.56
CA LEU A 78 -13.79 3.99 6.40
C LEU A 78 -13.47 4.43 7.83
N LEU A 79 -12.88 5.61 8.01
CA LEU A 79 -12.42 6.12 9.31
C LEU A 79 -13.29 7.25 9.88
N GLY A 80 -14.15 7.86 9.07
CA GLY A 80 -14.88 9.08 9.43
C GLY A 80 -14.15 10.38 9.06
N PRO A 81 -14.78 11.54 9.32
CA PRO A 81 -14.34 12.83 8.77
C PRO A 81 -13.18 13.52 9.51
N ASP A 82 -12.83 13.07 10.72
CA ASP A 82 -11.77 13.68 11.52
C ASP A 82 -10.42 13.03 11.19
N LEU A 83 -9.84 13.48 10.07
CA LEU A 83 -8.63 12.89 9.49
C LEU A 83 -7.39 13.78 9.71
N MET A 84 -6.28 13.13 10.04
CA MET A 84 -4.96 13.77 10.10
C MET A 84 -3.94 12.97 9.29
N ILE A 85 -3.12 13.68 8.49
CA ILE A 85 -1.96 13.06 7.84
C ILE A 85 -0.87 12.83 8.89
N TYR A 86 -0.88 11.64 9.49
CA TYR A 86 0.13 11.25 10.48
C TYR A 86 1.52 11.01 9.84
N HIS A 87 1.52 10.30 8.71
CA HIS A 87 2.74 9.88 8.04
C HIS A 87 2.56 9.86 6.53
N SER A 88 3.62 10.25 5.81
CA SER A 88 3.71 10.11 4.37
C SER A 88 5.13 9.70 4.02
N THR A 89 5.28 8.68 3.18
CA THR A 89 6.58 8.22 2.70
C THR A 89 6.53 7.91 1.22
N LEU A 90 7.64 8.15 0.54
CA LEU A 90 7.80 7.82 -0.87
C LEU A 90 8.78 6.67 -1.07
N TRP A 91 8.34 5.68 -1.85
CA TRP A 91 9.10 4.47 -2.15
C TRP A 91 9.45 4.40 -3.64
N ALA A 92 10.61 4.92 -4.01
CA ALA A 92 11.11 4.83 -5.39
C ALA A 92 11.96 3.56 -5.56
N LYS A 93 11.36 2.47 -6.03
CA LYS A 93 12.10 1.23 -6.34
C LYS A 93 12.88 1.39 -7.64
N GLN A 94 14.20 1.23 -7.59
CA GLN A 94 15.03 1.22 -8.79
C GLN A 94 14.97 -0.15 -9.48
N PRO A 95 14.91 -0.20 -10.82
CA PRO A 95 14.95 -1.46 -11.55
C PRO A 95 16.19 -2.27 -11.15
N ARG A 96 15.99 -3.54 -10.81
CA ARG A 96 17.07 -4.50 -10.50
C ARG A 96 17.95 -4.13 -9.29
N ALA A 97 17.50 -3.23 -8.42
CA ALA A 97 18.24 -2.86 -7.21
C ALA A 97 18.21 -3.94 -6.10
N GLY A 98 17.35 -4.96 -6.23
CA GLY A 98 17.24 -6.06 -5.25
C GLY A 98 16.60 -5.65 -3.92
N GLU A 99 16.15 -4.41 -3.80
CA GLU A 99 15.47 -3.90 -2.62
C GLU A 99 14.07 -4.52 -2.49
N TYR A 100 13.75 -5.03 -1.30
CA TYR A 100 12.43 -5.53 -0.97
C TYR A 100 12.04 -5.08 0.43
N VAL A 101 10.73 -5.01 0.67
CA VAL A 101 10.16 -4.77 2.00
C VAL A 101 9.64 -6.11 2.50
N SER A 102 10.12 -6.57 3.66
CA SER A 102 9.68 -7.84 4.26
C SER A 102 8.22 -7.76 4.73
N TRP A 103 7.57 -8.91 4.92
CA TRP A 103 6.26 -8.96 5.57
C TRP A 103 6.29 -8.23 6.93
N HIS A 104 5.34 -7.32 7.13
CA HIS A 104 5.19 -6.55 8.37
C HIS A 104 3.75 -6.00 8.48
N GLN A 105 3.46 -5.39 9.62
CA GLN A 105 2.27 -4.59 9.84
C GLN A 105 2.72 -3.18 10.22
N ASP A 106 2.13 -2.14 9.64
CA ASP A 106 2.60 -0.76 9.86
C ASP A 106 2.49 -0.33 11.33
N ASN A 107 1.40 -0.69 12.01
CA ASN A 107 1.18 -0.24 13.38
C ASN A 107 2.16 -0.85 14.39
N THR A 108 2.91 -1.92 14.06
CA THR A 108 3.97 -2.40 14.96
C THR A 108 5.14 -1.42 15.04
N TYR A 109 5.26 -0.52 14.06
CA TYR A 109 6.22 0.58 14.07
C TYR A 109 5.64 1.86 14.65
N PHE A 110 4.36 2.15 14.42
CA PHE A 110 3.74 3.41 14.83
C PHE A 110 3.19 3.40 16.25
N GLY A 111 2.70 2.25 16.74
CA GLY A 111 2.24 2.10 18.11
C GLY A 111 0.97 2.89 18.47
N HIS A 112 0.05 3.09 17.52
CA HIS A 112 -1.23 3.76 17.82
C HIS A 112 -2.18 2.87 18.61
N ASP A 113 -2.85 3.49 19.59
CA ASP A 113 -3.92 2.93 20.40
C ASP A 113 -5.00 4.03 20.64
N PRO A 114 -6.24 3.87 20.13
CA PRO A 114 -6.70 2.78 19.28
C PRO A 114 -6.02 2.78 17.91
N CYS A 115 -6.06 1.64 17.21
CA CYS A 115 -5.39 1.46 15.92
C CYS A 115 -6.24 1.97 14.75
N GLU A 116 -6.68 3.22 14.85
CA GLU A 116 -7.50 3.92 13.86
C GLU A 116 -6.62 4.69 12.86
N VAL A 117 -5.66 3.99 12.27
CA VAL A 117 -4.81 4.54 11.21
C VAL A 117 -5.33 4.02 9.86
N LEU A 118 -4.90 4.55 8.73
CA LEU A 118 -5.09 3.90 7.43
C LEU A 118 -3.97 4.35 6.52
N SER A 119 -3.25 3.40 5.94
CA SER A 119 -2.19 3.70 4.97
C SER A 119 -2.80 3.79 3.57
N VAL A 120 -2.54 4.86 2.84
CA VAL A 120 -2.86 4.94 1.40
C VAL A 120 -1.57 4.78 0.61
N TRP A 121 -1.52 3.75 -0.23
CA TRP A 121 -0.45 3.50 -1.17
C TRP A 121 -0.90 3.88 -2.57
N LEU A 122 -0.14 4.71 -3.28
CA LEU A 122 -0.48 5.15 -4.63
C LEU A 122 0.58 4.71 -5.64
N ALA A 123 0.14 4.01 -6.68
CA ALA A 123 0.94 3.79 -7.88
C ALA A 123 1.02 5.06 -8.73
N LEU A 124 2.20 5.69 -8.76
CA LEU A 124 2.54 6.73 -9.76
C LEU A 124 3.03 6.15 -11.09
N THR A 125 3.37 4.86 -11.09
CA THR A 125 3.78 4.07 -12.26
C THR A 125 3.08 2.72 -12.21
N PRO A 126 2.92 2.01 -13.35
CA PRO A 126 2.33 0.68 -13.36
C PRO A 126 2.97 -0.25 -12.31
N ALA A 127 2.16 -0.79 -11.42
CA ALA A 127 2.58 -1.72 -10.39
C ALA A 127 2.18 -3.15 -10.77
N THR A 128 3.14 -3.90 -11.27
CA THR A 128 3.03 -5.31 -11.64
C THR A 128 3.86 -6.20 -10.72
N VAL A 129 3.68 -7.52 -10.81
CA VAL A 129 4.49 -8.50 -10.07
C VAL A 129 5.99 -8.31 -10.34
N GLU A 130 6.35 -8.04 -11.60
CA GLU A 130 7.74 -7.84 -12.04
C GLU A 130 8.35 -6.55 -11.49
N THR A 131 7.53 -5.51 -11.28
CA THR A 131 7.96 -4.22 -10.71
C THR A 131 7.84 -4.16 -9.19
N GLY A 132 7.38 -5.25 -8.56
CA GLY A 132 7.26 -5.36 -7.11
C GLY A 132 6.02 -4.68 -6.54
N CYS A 133 4.83 -5.02 -7.07
CA CYS A 133 3.54 -4.62 -6.51
C CYS A 133 3.37 -5.05 -5.04
N MET A 134 2.48 -4.38 -4.33
CA MET A 134 2.14 -4.73 -2.94
C MET A 134 1.52 -6.14 -2.86
N GLN A 135 1.77 -6.82 -1.74
CA GLN A 135 1.17 -8.12 -1.42
C GLN A 135 0.49 -8.02 -0.05
N TYR A 136 -0.69 -8.62 0.04
CA TYR A 136 -1.51 -8.62 1.25
C TYR A 136 -1.93 -10.03 1.61
N LEU A 137 -2.06 -10.29 2.90
CA LEU A 137 -2.65 -11.52 3.41
C LEU A 137 -4.06 -11.18 3.95
N PRO A 138 -5.14 -11.64 3.30
CA PRO A 138 -6.50 -11.32 3.73
C PRO A 138 -6.80 -11.75 5.17
N GLY A 139 -7.56 -10.93 5.88
CA GLY A 139 -8.02 -11.22 7.24
C GLY A 139 -6.96 -11.01 8.33
N THR A 140 -5.72 -10.67 7.98
CA THR A 140 -4.67 -10.37 8.98
C THR A 140 -4.67 -8.93 9.46
N GLY A 141 -5.54 -8.08 8.90
CA GLY A 141 -5.85 -6.77 9.46
C GLY A 141 -6.59 -6.89 10.80
N TRP A 142 -7.26 -8.02 11.08
CA TRP A 142 -8.04 -8.21 12.30
C TRP A 142 -7.48 -9.39 13.09
N ALA A 143 -6.28 -9.22 13.66
CA ALA A 143 -5.79 -10.22 14.61
C ALA A 143 -6.60 -10.12 15.91
N SER A 144 -6.95 -11.28 16.48
CA SER A 144 -7.78 -11.56 17.66
C SER A 144 -7.32 -10.94 19.00
N SER A 145 -6.40 -9.97 18.97
CA SER A 145 -5.86 -9.23 20.11
C SER A 145 -6.61 -7.92 20.43
N GLY A 146 -7.82 -7.73 19.89
CA GLY A 146 -8.64 -6.55 20.19
C GLY A 146 -8.20 -5.27 19.46
N CYS A 147 -7.35 -5.41 18.45
CA CYS A 147 -6.81 -4.30 17.67
C CYS A 147 -7.10 -4.57 16.18
N ALA A 148 -8.05 -3.84 15.60
CA ALA A 148 -8.22 -3.81 14.15
C ALA A 148 -7.05 -3.00 13.58
N ILE A 149 -6.12 -3.68 12.93
CA ILE A 149 -4.90 -3.12 12.37
C ILE A 149 -5.16 -2.73 10.91
N PRO A 150 -5.03 -1.45 10.55
CA PRO A 150 -5.25 -0.99 9.20
C PRO A 150 -4.16 -1.56 8.32
N THR A 151 -4.57 -2.32 7.32
CA THR A 151 -3.67 -2.68 6.23
C THR A 151 -3.82 -1.62 5.15
N SER A 152 -2.72 -1.31 4.47
CA SER A 152 -2.67 -0.23 3.48
C SER A 152 -3.70 -0.41 2.37
N MET A 153 -4.52 0.61 2.15
CA MET A 153 -5.30 0.81 0.94
C MET A 153 -4.33 1.02 -0.23
N THR A 154 -4.52 0.30 -1.34
CA THR A 154 -3.62 0.39 -2.50
C THR A 154 -4.39 0.95 -3.68
N ALA A 155 -4.05 2.15 -4.12
CA ALA A 155 -4.36 2.63 -5.45
C ALA A 155 -3.44 1.91 -6.46
N THR A 156 -4.03 0.83 -7.00
CA THR A 156 -3.80 0.16 -8.30
C THR A 156 -2.52 -0.66 -8.53
N CYS A 157 -2.69 -1.99 -8.63
CA CYS A 157 -2.03 -2.78 -9.68
C CYS A 157 -2.70 -2.43 -11.01
N TRP A 158 -1.93 -1.96 -12.00
CA TRP A 158 -2.46 -1.72 -13.34
C TRP A 158 -2.31 -3.00 -14.19
N PRO A 159 -3.39 -3.52 -14.81
CA PRO A 159 -3.26 -4.65 -15.71
C PRO A 159 -2.66 -4.18 -17.03
N ALA A 160 -1.42 -4.58 -17.31
CA ALA A 160 -0.97 -4.68 -18.68
C ALA A 160 -1.77 -5.82 -19.36
N ALA A 161 -2.42 -5.48 -20.47
CA ALA A 161 -3.08 -6.36 -21.43
C ALA A 161 -4.47 -6.94 -21.08
N ARG A 162 -5.40 -6.64 -21.99
CA ARG A 162 -6.72 -7.24 -22.15
C ARG A 162 -6.58 -8.77 -22.34
N ARG A 163 -6.99 -9.56 -21.36
CA ARG A 163 -7.63 -10.89 -21.49
C ARG A 163 -8.06 -11.34 -20.10
N TRP A 164 -9.36 -11.51 -19.92
CA TRP A 164 -9.94 -12.09 -18.72
C TRP A 164 -9.51 -13.55 -18.58
N ILE A 165 -8.95 -13.90 -17.42
CA ILE A 165 -9.11 -15.24 -16.84
C ILE A 165 -9.63 -15.02 -15.42
N THR A 166 -10.94 -14.84 -15.30
CA THR A 166 -11.66 -15.25 -14.11
C THR A 166 -11.97 -16.74 -14.25
N THR A 167 -11.02 -17.57 -13.82
CA THR A 167 -11.31 -18.84 -13.17
C THR A 167 -10.11 -19.13 -12.26
N CYS A 168 -10.31 -19.10 -10.94
CA CYS A 168 -9.66 -20.12 -10.14
C CYS A 168 -10.78 -21.09 -9.75
N PRO A 169 -11.04 -22.12 -10.57
CA PRO A 169 -11.87 -23.21 -10.14
C PRO A 169 -11.08 -23.97 -9.07
N ALA A 170 -11.78 -24.43 -8.04
CA ALA A 170 -11.30 -25.35 -7.03
C ALA A 170 -10.21 -24.81 -6.08
N TRP A 171 -10.67 -24.55 -4.86
CA TRP A 171 -10.01 -25.07 -3.66
C TRP A 171 -9.47 -26.50 -3.90
N SER A 172 -8.20 -26.63 -4.25
CA SER A 172 -7.33 -27.78 -3.95
C SER A 172 -5.99 -27.56 -4.66
N ARG A 173 -4.88 -27.70 -3.93
CA ARG A 173 -3.48 -27.67 -4.41
C ARG A 173 -2.71 -26.33 -4.43
N CYS A 174 -2.95 -25.44 -3.47
CA CYS A 174 -1.79 -24.73 -2.88
C CYS A 174 -1.18 -25.67 -1.84
N ARG A 175 -0.21 -26.48 -2.27
CA ARG A 175 0.63 -27.25 -1.34
C ARG A 175 1.57 -26.23 -0.68
N TRP A 176 1.31 -25.98 0.60
CA TRP A 176 2.21 -25.30 1.52
C TRP A 176 3.66 -25.68 1.23
N SER A 177 4.44 -24.70 0.75
CA SER A 177 5.88 -24.80 0.73
C SER A 177 6.38 -23.99 1.91
N CYS A 178 6.25 -24.56 3.12
CA CYS A 178 7.10 -24.13 4.23
C CYS A 178 8.54 -24.43 3.80
N VAL A 179 9.28 -23.40 3.40
CA VAL A 179 10.74 -23.51 3.31
C VAL A 179 11.23 -23.62 4.75
N PRO A 180 11.81 -24.74 5.19
CA PRO A 180 12.35 -24.83 6.54
C PRO A 180 13.49 -23.82 6.67
N ALA A 181 13.50 -23.06 7.77
CA ALA A 181 14.65 -22.27 8.15
C ALA A 181 15.89 -23.18 8.17
N ARG A 182 16.94 -22.81 7.42
CA ARG A 182 18.21 -23.53 7.39
C ARG A 182 18.71 -23.68 8.83
N SER A 183 18.83 -24.92 9.31
CA SER A 183 19.58 -25.21 10.53
C SER A 183 21.04 -24.80 10.33
N ARG A 184 21.58 -24.05 11.29
CA ARG A 184 23.01 -23.76 11.36
C ARG A 184 23.74 -25.09 11.53
N SER A 185 24.72 -25.35 10.66
CA SER A 185 25.63 -26.47 10.80
C SER A 185 26.49 -26.27 12.04
N THR A 186 26.28 -27.10 13.06
CA THR A 186 27.28 -27.36 14.09
C THR A 186 28.28 -28.37 13.54
N THR A 187 29.51 -27.93 13.28
CA THR A 187 30.67 -28.79 13.06
C THR A 187 31.01 -29.53 14.36
N PRO A 188 31.28 -30.85 14.36
CA PRO A 188 32.02 -31.47 15.43
C PRO A 188 33.52 -31.45 15.10
N SER A 189 34.28 -31.18 16.15
CA SER A 189 35.72 -31.33 16.37
C SER A 189 36.25 -32.73 16.10
#